data_AF-A0A9D7ZFW8-F1
#
_entry.id   AF-A0A9D7ZFW8-F1
#
_cell.length_a   1.000
_cell.length_b   1.000
_cell.length_c   1.000
_cell.angle_alpha   90.00
_cell.angle_beta   90.00
_cell.angle_gamma   90.00
#
_symmetry.space_group_name_H-M   'P 1'
#
loop_
_entity.id
_entity.type
_entity.pdbx_description
1 polymer ?
#
loop_
_entity_poly.entity_id
_entity_poly.type
_entity_poly.pdbx_seq_one_letter_code
_entity_poly.pdbx_strand_id
1 'polypeptide(L)'
;MNVNLISYSKPSAEFIKEGLSNVQDIIAYCARVSNPSNQYNTETSERLLRYLIKHKHWSPFEMASACLEIETTRDIAHQIVRHRSFSFQEFSQRYANPSEFDEQFVLREARLQ
;
A
#
# COMPACT_ATOMS: atom_id res chain seq x y z
N MET A 1 6.79 7.70 15.90
CA MET A 1 5.96 7.36 14.72
C MET A 1 6.04 5.86 14.58
N ASN A 2 4.89 5.19 14.71
CA ASN A 2 4.79 3.74 14.62
C ASN A 2 3.97 3.38 13.38
N VAL A 3 4.31 2.29 12.71
CA VAL A 3 3.63 1.84 11.49
C VAL A 3 3.44 0.33 11.55
N ASN A 4 2.19 -0.11 11.36
CA ASN A 4 1.82 -1.51 11.37
C ASN A 4 1.17 -1.89 10.02
N LEU A 5 1.53 -3.06 9.48
CA LEU A 5 0.86 -3.62 8.31
C LEU A 5 -0.45 -4.29 8.75
N ILE A 6 -1.58 -3.75 8.31
CA ILE A 6 -2.92 -4.26 8.65
C ILE A 6 -3.37 -5.32 7.65
N SER A 7 -3.21 -5.05 6.36
CA SER A 7 -3.59 -5.98 5.31
C SER A 7 -2.81 -5.74 4.03
N TYR A 8 -2.78 -6.75 3.16
CA TYR A 8 -2.22 -6.65 1.82
C TYR A 8 -2.87 -7.68 0.91
N SER A 9 -2.86 -7.42 -0.40
CA SER A 9 -3.37 -8.36 -1.40
C SER A 9 -2.65 -9.70 -1.31
N LYS A 10 -3.39 -10.80 -1.41
CA LYS A 10 -2.84 -12.16 -1.49
C LYS A 10 -3.50 -12.90 -2.66
N PRO A 11 -2.80 -13.86 -3.29
CA PRO A 11 -3.44 -14.69 -4.30
C PRO A 11 -4.59 -15.48 -3.68
N SER A 12 -5.66 -15.76 -4.45
CA SER A 12 -6.73 -16.62 -3.97
C SER A 12 -6.24 -18.07 -3.82
N ALA A 13 -7.02 -18.91 -3.13
CA ALA A 13 -6.67 -20.31 -2.93
C ALA A 13 -6.46 -21.07 -4.25
N GLU A 14 -7.18 -20.71 -5.31
CA GLU A 14 -7.01 -21.25 -6.66
C GLU A 14 -5.66 -20.84 -7.25
N PHE A 15 -5.31 -19.55 -7.21
CA PHE A 15 -4.03 -19.06 -7.73
C PHE A 15 -2.82 -19.60 -6.95
N ILE A 16 -2.97 -19.88 -5.65
CA ILE A 16 -1.93 -20.54 -4.85
C ILE A 16 -1.66 -21.97 -5.36
N LYS A 17 -2.72 -22.72 -5.75
CA LYS A 17 -2.56 -24.06 -6.32
C LYS A 17 -1.86 -24.03 -7.69
N GLU A 18 -2.06 -22.96 -8.44
CA GLU A 18 -1.38 -22.70 -9.72
C GLU A 18 0.06 -22.14 -9.55
N GLY A 19 0.57 -22.07 -8.31
CA GLY A 19 1.96 -21.71 -8.03
C GLY A 19 2.21 -20.22 -7.75
N LEU A 20 1.19 -19.37 -7.68
CA LEU A 20 1.37 -17.98 -7.24
C LEU A 20 1.40 -17.89 -5.72
N SER A 21 2.51 -17.41 -5.16
CA SER A 21 2.76 -17.47 -3.72
C SER A 21 2.69 -16.11 -3.03
N ASN A 22 2.92 -15.02 -3.77
CA ASN A 22 3.11 -13.70 -3.19
C ASN A 22 2.53 -12.57 -4.07
N VAL A 23 2.58 -11.32 -3.57
CA VAL A 23 2.07 -10.13 -4.28
C VAL A 23 2.76 -9.90 -5.62
N GLN A 24 4.07 -10.13 -5.71
CA GLN A 24 4.83 -9.93 -6.94
C GLN A 24 4.35 -10.86 -8.04
N ASP A 25 4.01 -12.10 -7.68
CA ASP A 25 3.46 -13.08 -8.62
C ASP A 25 2.12 -12.60 -9.19
N ILE A 26 1.25 -12.00 -8.36
CA ILE A 26 -0.03 -11.42 -8.83
C ILE A 26 0.22 -10.28 -9.81
N ILE A 27 1.11 -9.35 -9.47
CA ILE A 27 1.42 -8.19 -10.33
C ILE A 27 2.01 -8.69 -11.66
N ALA A 28 2.93 -9.66 -11.62
CA ALA A 28 3.51 -10.26 -12.82
C ALA A 28 2.47 -11.02 -13.66
N TYR A 29 1.57 -11.76 -13.02
CA TYR A 29 0.45 -12.45 -13.68
C TYR A 29 -0.48 -11.47 -14.39
N CYS A 30 -0.85 -10.36 -13.74
CA CYS A 30 -1.64 -9.28 -14.33
C CYS A 30 -0.90 -8.59 -15.48
N ALA A 31 0.41 -8.41 -15.40
CA ALA A 31 1.21 -7.85 -16.48
C ALA A 31 1.29 -8.76 -17.72
N ARG A 32 1.16 -10.08 -17.53
CA ARG A 32 1.26 -11.09 -18.60
C ARG A 32 -0.09 -11.53 -19.17
N VAL A 33 -1.19 -10.84 -18.87
CA VAL A 33 -2.52 -11.18 -19.44
C VAL A 33 -2.54 -11.22 -20.97
N SER A 34 -1.65 -10.49 -21.63
CA SER A 34 -1.48 -10.49 -23.09
C SER A 34 -0.61 -11.65 -23.61
N ASN A 35 0.03 -12.43 -22.74
CA ASN A 35 0.81 -13.62 -23.09
C ASN A 35 0.41 -14.82 -22.19
N PRO A 36 -0.72 -15.48 -22.50
CA PRO A 36 -1.30 -16.55 -21.67
C PRO A 36 -0.35 -17.73 -21.42
N SER A 37 0.49 -18.07 -22.41
CA SER A 37 1.44 -19.18 -22.32
C SER A 37 2.51 -19.00 -21.24
N ASN A 38 2.80 -17.76 -20.85
CA ASN A 38 3.86 -17.42 -19.89
C ASN A 38 3.29 -16.81 -18.59
N GLN A 39 1.97 -16.83 -18.41
CA GLN A 39 1.30 -16.05 -17.36
C GLN A 39 1.69 -16.49 -15.95
N TYR A 40 1.89 -17.79 -15.75
CA TYR A 40 2.26 -18.43 -14.48
C TYR A 40 3.76 -18.52 -14.21
N ASN A 41 4.62 -17.91 -15.04
CA ASN A 41 6.08 -17.98 -14.87
C ASN A 41 6.58 -17.14 -13.68
N THR A 42 6.81 -17.76 -12.53
CA THR A 42 7.26 -17.04 -11.33
C THR A 42 8.77 -16.76 -11.31
N GLU A 43 9.58 -17.56 -12.01
CA GLU A 43 11.05 -17.45 -12.03
C GLU A 43 11.56 -16.08 -12.52
N THR A 44 10.80 -15.46 -13.45
CA THR A 44 11.20 -14.19 -14.07
C THR A 44 10.38 -12.98 -13.59
N SER A 45 9.54 -13.16 -12.57
CA SER A 45 8.65 -12.11 -12.05
C SER A 45 9.43 -10.85 -11.66
N GLU A 46 10.49 -10.97 -10.87
CA GLU A 46 11.27 -9.82 -10.40
C GLU A 46 11.88 -9.02 -11.56
N ARG A 47 12.47 -9.72 -12.54
CA ARG A 47 13.05 -9.08 -13.73
C ARG A 47 12.00 -8.33 -14.54
N LEU A 48 10.81 -8.91 -14.68
CA LEU A 48 9.68 -8.27 -15.35
C LEU A 48 9.24 -7.01 -14.59
N LEU A 49 9.04 -7.09 -13.27
CA LEU A 49 8.63 -5.92 -12.48
C LEU A 49 9.65 -4.78 -12.57
N ARG A 50 10.95 -5.09 -12.50
CA ARG A 50 12.02 -4.10 -12.69
C ARG A 50 11.97 -3.46 -14.08
N TYR A 51 11.68 -4.25 -15.11
CA TYR A 51 11.50 -3.75 -16.48
C TYR A 51 10.30 -2.81 -16.58
N LEU A 52 9.15 -3.19 -16.01
CA LEU A 52 7.94 -2.35 -16.02
C LEU A 52 8.18 -1.01 -15.32
N ILE A 53 8.85 -1.02 -14.16
CA ILE A 53 9.26 0.21 -13.45
C ILE A 53 10.15 1.09 -14.32
N LYS A 54 11.20 0.51 -14.93
CA LYS A 54 12.13 1.22 -15.82
C LYS A 54 11.42 1.92 -16.98
N HIS A 55 10.39 1.27 -17.53
CA HIS A 55 9.60 1.77 -18.66
C HIS A 55 8.32 2.50 -18.24
N LYS A 56 8.12 2.77 -16.95
CA LYS A 56 6.97 3.50 -16.39
C LYS A 56 5.61 2.85 -16.71
N HIS A 57 5.58 1.53 -16.80
CA HIS A 57 4.35 0.75 -16.94
C HIS A 57 3.74 0.48 -15.57
N TRP A 58 2.95 1.43 -15.08
CA TRP A 58 2.43 1.41 -13.71
C TRP A 58 1.13 0.64 -13.52
N SER A 59 0.31 0.49 -14.56
CA SER A 59 -1.02 -0.13 -14.43
C SER A 59 -1.01 -1.55 -13.82
N PRO A 60 -0.01 -2.43 -14.03
CA PRO A 60 0.00 -3.72 -13.32
C PRO A 60 0.19 -3.59 -11.81
N PHE A 61 0.91 -2.55 -11.35
CA PHE A 61 1.16 -2.32 -9.91
C PHE A 61 -0.09 -1.81 -9.18
N GLU A 62 -1.07 -1.26 -9.91
CA GLU A 62 -2.36 -0.84 -9.37
C GLU A 62 -3.27 -2.03 -9.02
N MET A 63 -2.92 -3.25 -9.44
CA MET A 63 -3.69 -4.47 -9.13
C MET A 63 -3.44 -5.03 -7.73
N ALA A 64 -2.48 -4.46 -6.99
CA ALA A 64 -2.16 -4.84 -5.63
C ALA A 64 -2.35 -3.66 -4.67
N SER A 65 -2.78 -3.95 -3.44
CA SER A 65 -2.98 -2.96 -2.39
C SER A 65 -2.41 -3.43 -1.06
N ALA A 66 -2.11 -2.46 -0.19
CA ALA A 66 -1.73 -2.67 1.20
C ALA A 66 -2.38 -1.61 2.07
N CYS A 67 -2.78 -2.00 3.29
CA CYS A 67 -3.32 -1.12 4.31
C CYS A 67 -2.31 -1.01 5.45
N LEU A 68 -1.94 0.21 5.79
CA LEU A 68 -1.00 0.54 6.85
C LEU A 68 -1.75 1.33 7.93
N GLU A 69 -1.60 0.92 9.18
CA GLU A 69 -1.93 1.75 10.33
C GLU A 69 -0.72 2.61 10.66
N ILE A 70 -0.95 3.91 10.78
CA ILE A 70 0.10 4.90 11.03
C ILE A 70 -0.29 5.68 12.29
N GLU A 71 0.51 5.52 13.34
CA GLU A 71 0.42 6.32 14.56
C GLU A 71 1.43 7.47 14.48
N THR A 72 0.91 8.69 14.36
CA THR A 72 1.73 9.89 14.19
C THR A 72 1.03 11.15 14.72
N THR A 73 1.78 12.25 14.79
CA THR A 73 1.25 13.55 15.25
C THR A 73 0.31 14.18 14.21
N ARG A 74 -0.64 15.00 14.68
CA ARG A 74 -1.69 15.59 13.83
C ARG A 74 -1.17 16.39 12.65
N ASP A 75 -0.08 17.13 12.84
CA ASP A 75 0.59 17.92 11.81
C ASP A 75 1.18 17.06 10.69
N ILE A 76 1.72 15.88 11.01
CA ILE A 76 2.21 14.90 10.03
C ILE A 76 1.04 14.19 9.36
N ALA A 77 0.00 13.81 10.10
CA ALA A 77 -1.21 13.21 9.52
C ALA A 77 -1.84 14.14 8.46
N HIS A 78 -1.88 15.45 8.71
CA HIS A 78 -2.33 16.46 7.74
C HIS A 78 -1.48 16.56 6.48
N GLN A 79 -0.19 16.22 6.54
CA GLN A 79 0.64 16.11 5.32
C GLN A 79 0.31 14.83 4.55
N ILE A 80 0.15 13.71 5.27
CA ILE A 80 -0.14 12.39 4.67
C ILE A 80 -1.47 12.40 3.91
N VAL A 81 -2.53 12.98 4.47
CA VAL A 81 -3.86 13.03 3.80
C VAL A 81 -3.88 13.85 2.51
N ARG A 82 -2.81 14.60 2.19
CA ARG A 82 -2.67 15.30 0.89
C ARG A 82 -2.35 14.34 -0.27
N HIS A 83 -1.91 13.12 0.03
CA HIS A 83 -1.64 12.09 -0.97
C HIS A 83 -2.93 11.43 -1.44
N ARG A 84 -3.62 12.10 -2.38
CA ARG A 84 -4.97 11.75 -2.88
C ARG A 84 -5.09 10.40 -3.59
N SER A 85 -3.97 9.74 -3.90
CA SER A 85 -3.98 8.38 -4.46
C SER A 85 -4.29 7.31 -3.42
N PHE A 86 -4.20 7.63 -2.13
CA PHE A 86 -4.55 6.71 -1.04
C PHE A 86 -5.98 6.92 -0.55
N SER A 87 -6.51 5.89 0.09
CA SER A 87 -7.75 5.94 0.86
C SER A 87 -7.40 6.00 2.35
N PHE A 88 -8.09 6.87 3.10
CA PHE A 88 -7.81 7.11 4.51
C PHE A 88 -8.99 6.73 5.39
N GLN A 89 -8.68 6.21 6.58
CA GLN A 89 -9.61 6.07 7.69
C GLN A 89 -8.96 6.69 8.92
N GLU A 90 -9.64 7.63 9.56
CA GLU A 90 -9.16 8.34 10.75
C GLU A 90 -10.21 8.23 11.86
N PHE A 91 -9.77 8.30 13.12
CA PHE A 91 -10.71 8.42 14.23
C PHE A 91 -11.56 9.68 14.10
N SER A 92 -12.87 9.51 14.19
CA SER A 92 -13.79 10.64 14.15
C SER A 92 -13.83 11.35 15.51
N GLN A 93 -13.35 12.59 15.55
CA GLN A 93 -13.45 13.44 16.74
C GLN A 93 -14.89 13.82 17.12
N ARG A 94 -15.88 13.50 16.26
CA ARG A 94 -17.32 13.65 16.60
C ARG A 94 -17.81 12.59 17.57
N TYR A 95 -17.16 11.43 17.60
CA TYR A 95 -17.59 10.26 18.36
C TYR A 95 -16.54 9.76 19.35
N ALA A 96 -15.28 10.17 19.21
CA ALA A 96 -14.21 9.91 20.16
C ALA A 96 -13.87 11.20 20.91
N ASN A 97 -13.85 11.13 22.25
CA ASN A 97 -13.45 12.28 23.06
C ASN A 97 -11.95 12.50 22.85
N PRO A 98 -11.53 13.66 22.31
CA PRO A 98 -10.13 13.89 22.03
C PRO A 98 -9.24 13.84 23.30
N SER A 99 -9.84 14.07 24.49
CA SER A 99 -9.18 13.97 25.79
C SER A 99 -8.81 12.55 26.22
N GLU A 100 -9.32 11.51 25.53
CA GLU A 100 -8.97 10.10 25.79
C GLU A 100 -7.66 9.68 25.08
N PHE A 101 -7.12 10.55 24.21
CA PHE A 101 -5.83 10.32 23.58
C PHE A 101 -4.74 10.99 24.41
N ASP A 102 -3.94 10.19 25.12
CA ASP A 102 -2.79 10.66 25.89
C ASP A 102 -1.83 11.45 24.96
N GLU A 103 -1.57 12.71 25.31
CA GLU A 103 -0.70 13.67 24.58
C GLU A 103 -1.22 14.23 23.22
N GLN A 104 -2.46 14.74 23.19
CA GLN A 104 -3.02 15.40 21.99
C GLN A 104 -2.17 16.52 21.36
N PHE A 105 -1.45 17.28 22.18
CA PHE A 105 -0.77 18.51 21.73
C PHE A 105 0.72 18.43 21.99
N VAL A 106 1.44 17.99 20.97
CA VAL A 106 2.90 18.15 20.94
C VAL A 106 3.21 19.58 20.54
N LEU A 107 3.63 20.39 21.51
CA LEU A 107 4.14 21.74 21.22
C LEU A 107 5.39 21.62 20.36
N ARG A 108 5.40 22.32 19.22
CA ARG A 108 6.55 22.41 18.33
C ARG A 108 6.85 23.87 18.03
N GLU A 109 8.12 24.17 17.80
CA GLU A 109 8.54 25.50 17.36
C GLU A 109 7.90 25.86 16.01
N ALA A 110 7.58 27.14 15.84
CA ALA A 110 7.04 27.65 14.58
C ALA A 110 8.04 27.38 13.44
N ARG A 111 7.62 26.64 12.42
CA ARG A 111 8.42 26.42 11.20
C ARG A 111 8.14 27.55 10.21
N LEU A 112 9.19 28.22 9.74
CA LEU A 112 9.10 29.12 8.59
C LEU A 112 8.67 28.30 7.36
N GLN A 113 7.58 28.74 6.71
CA GLN A 113 7.11 28.19 5.42
C GLN A 113 7.79 28.89 4.25
#